data_AF-A0A1E3R439-F1
#
_entry.id   AF-A0A1E3R439-F1
#
_cell.length_a   1.000
_cell.length_b   1.000
_cell.length_c   1.000
_cell.angle_alpha   90.00
_cell.angle_beta   90.00
_cell.angle_gamma   90.00
#
_symmetry.space_group_name_H-M   'P 1'
#
loop_
_entity.id
_entity.type
_entity.pdbx_description
1 polymer ?
#
loop_
_entity_poly.entity_id
_entity_poly.type
_entity_poly.pdbx_seq_one_letter_code
_entity_poly.pdbx_strand_id
1 'polypeptide(L)'
;MGALQDWTSLEIAKLVASLATPIVVACLGFWISRKVRESDRRFNEARDERKEGREAEKRAIDDELYRRNALHIGLQVDCQFHGLRQGQYLTTFTVSAKNVGQVLHEFEQVTLRVRAIKDEPFTVFRRSNPRKQREDECARRVAFPHEVLKANLVPWNFVFIEPGVTQDLTLTTMIPADYSYLLAHVVFEYKEYWPHTAEAVFAVPAGLLRSNDAVAVRSGTIRNDADYCRRNG
;
A
#
# COMPACT_ATOMS: atom_id res chain seq x y z
N MET A 1 -7.26 100.89 -41.10
CA MET A 1 -7.91 101.28 -39.83
C MET A 1 -9.13 100.36 -39.69
N GLY A 2 -9.10 99.26 -38.96
CA GLY A 2 -8.49 99.05 -37.66
C GLY A 2 -9.54 99.34 -36.58
N ALA A 3 -10.56 98.48 -36.48
CA ALA A 3 -11.44 98.43 -35.31
C ALA A 3 -11.22 97.05 -34.69
N LEU A 4 -10.26 97.02 -33.76
CA LEU A 4 -10.07 95.93 -32.80
C LEU A 4 -11.37 95.77 -32.04
N GLN A 5 -11.98 94.60 -32.17
CA GLN A 5 -13.16 94.20 -31.43
C GLN A 5 -12.73 93.94 -29.98
N ASP A 6 -12.98 94.90 -29.08
CA ASP A 6 -12.72 94.74 -27.64
C ASP A 6 -13.77 93.80 -27.06
N TRP A 7 -13.38 92.54 -26.87
CA TRP A 7 -14.18 91.55 -26.16
C TRP A 7 -14.24 91.94 -24.69
N THR A 8 -15.46 92.06 -24.14
CA THR A 8 -15.61 92.26 -22.69
C THR A 8 -15.14 91.00 -21.96
N SER A 9 -14.43 91.16 -20.84
CA SER A 9 -13.90 90.06 -20.02
C SER A 9 -14.97 89.02 -19.62
N LEU A 10 -16.23 89.46 -19.54
CA LEU A 10 -17.40 88.64 -19.26
C LEU A 10 -17.77 87.68 -20.42
N GLU A 11 -17.62 88.11 -21.67
CA GLU A 11 -17.92 87.28 -22.85
C GLU A 11 -16.85 86.22 -23.08
N ILE A 12 -15.57 86.57 -22.85
CA ILE A 12 -14.46 85.62 -22.85
C ILE A 12 -14.66 84.57 -21.76
N ALA A 13 -15.05 84.99 -20.55
CA ALA A 13 -15.30 84.07 -19.43
C ALA A 13 -16.46 83.09 -19.73
N LYS A 14 -17.54 83.55 -20.37
CA LYS A 14 -18.66 82.68 -20.77
C LYS A 14 -18.28 81.68 -21.88
N LEU A 15 -17.50 82.13 -22.86
CA LEU A 15 -16.99 81.27 -23.93
C LEU A 15 -16.02 80.21 -23.38
N VAL A 16 -15.13 80.60 -22.47
CA VAL A 16 -14.21 79.67 -21.80
C VAL A 16 -14.98 78.69 -20.92
N ALA A 17 -16.00 79.14 -20.19
CA ALA A 17 -16.83 78.26 -19.39
C ALA A 17 -17.61 77.24 -20.24
N SER A 18 -18.20 77.67 -21.37
CA SER A 18 -18.96 76.77 -22.26
C SER A 18 -18.06 75.75 -22.97
N LEU A 19 -16.82 76.12 -23.29
CA LEU A 19 -15.83 75.21 -23.88
C LEU A 19 -15.17 74.30 -22.83
N ALA A 20 -14.95 74.77 -21.60
CA ALA A 20 -14.29 74.00 -20.54
C ALA A 20 -15.23 72.98 -19.87
N THR A 21 -16.53 73.27 -19.75
CA THR A 21 -17.51 72.37 -19.11
C THR A 21 -17.53 70.95 -19.70
N PRO A 22 -17.62 70.74 -21.03
CA PRO A 22 -17.61 69.39 -21.60
C PRO A 22 -16.28 68.66 -21.37
N ILE A 23 -15.15 69.37 -21.34
CA ILE A 23 -13.84 68.79 -21.04
C ILE A 23 -13.78 68.31 -19.59
N VAL A 24 -14.23 69.14 -18.64
CA VAL A 24 -14.26 68.77 -17.20
C VAL A 24 -15.17 67.58 -16.96
N VAL A 25 -16.36 67.54 -17.58
CA VAL A 25 -17.28 66.39 -17.48
C VAL A 25 -16.67 65.12 -18.08
N ALA A 26 -15.99 65.22 -19.23
CA ALA A 26 -15.29 64.09 -19.84
C ALA A 26 -14.14 63.57 -18.95
N CYS A 27 -13.34 64.46 -18.36
CA CYS A 27 -12.27 64.10 -17.43
C CYS A 27 -12.81 63.43 -16.16
N LEU A 28 -13.92 63.94 -15.59
CA LEU A 28 -14.59 63.31 -14.44
C LEU A 28 -15.16 61.94 -14.80
N GLY A 29 -15.81 61.80 -15.95
CA GLY A 29 -16.31 60.51 -16.45
C GLY A 29 -15.18 59.50 -16.69
N PHE A 30 -14.05 59.94 -17.22
CA PHE A 30 -12.86 59.11 -17.39
C PHE A 30 -12.26 58.69 -16.05
N TRP A 31 -12.17 59.60 -15.08
CA TRP A 31 -11.64 59.29 -13.75
C TRP A 31 -12.53 58.30 -12.98
N ILE A 32 -13.85 58.50 -13.02
CA ILE A 32 -14.83 57.59 -12.40
C ILE A 32 -14.79 56.21 -13.07
N SER A 33 -14.81 56.15 -14.41
CA SER A 33 -14.76 54.87 -15.13
C SER A 33 -13.47 54.09 -14.86
N ARG A 34 -12.33 54.78 -14.77
CA ARG A 34 -11.05 54.17 -14.37
C ARG A 34 -11.10 53.60 -12.95
N LYS A 35 -11.66 54.36 -11.99
CA LYS A 35 -11.78 53.91 -10.59
C LYS A 35 -12.74 52.73 -10.42
N VAL A 36 -13.86 52.73 -11.13
CA VAL A 36 -14.82 51.61 -11.13
C VAL A 36 -14.16 50.35 -11.68
N ARG A 37 -13.42 50.45 -12.79
CA ARG A 37 -12.72 49.30 -13.40
C ARG A 37 -11.66 48.68 -12.49
N GLU A 38 -10.92 49.50 -11.73
CA GLU A 38 -9.97 49.02 -10.74
C GLU A 38 -10.65 48.32 -9.55
N SER A 39 -11.80 48.86 -9.10
CA SER A 39 -12.61 48.24 -8.03
C SER A 39 -13.21 46.91 -8.48
N ASP A 40 -13.77 46.85 -9.69
CA ASP A 40 -14.33 45.63 -10.26
C ASP A 40 -13.25 44.56 -10.44
N ARG A 41 -12.04 44.95 -10.85
CA ARG A 41 -10.92 44.01 -10.96
C ARG A 41 -10.57 43.38 -9.62
N ARG A 42 -10.39 44.20 -8.57
CA ARG A 42 -10.11 43.72 -7.21
C ARG A 42 -11.23 42.86 -6.64
N PHE A 43 -12.48 43.22 -6.91
CA PHE A 43 -13.63 42.46 -6.48
C PHE A 43 -13.72 41.10 -7.18
N ASN A 44 -13.43 41.05 -8.48
CA ASN A 44 -13.39 39.82 -9.26
C ASN A 44 -12.21 38.92 -8.83
N GLU A 45 -11.00 39.47 -8.68
CA GLU A 45 -9.82 38.75 -8.18
C GLU A 45 -10.11 38.13 -6.80
N ALA A 46 -10.64 38.89 -5.85
CA ALA A 46 -10.99 38.38 -4.53
C ALA A 46 -12.13 37.34 -4.56
N ARG A 47 -13.04 37.43 -5.55
CA ARG A 47 -14.11 36.45 -5.73
C ARG A 47 -13.57 35.13 -6.29
N ASP A 48 -12.62 35.19 -7.22
CA ASP A 48 -12.02 34.02 -7.83
C ASP A 48 -11.06 33.30 -6.86
N GLU A 49 -10.25 34.04 -6.08
CA GLU A 49 -9.47 33.46 -4.97
C GLU A 49 -10.36 32.73 -3.94
N ARG A 50 -11.53 33.30 -3.60
CA ARG A 50 -12.50 32.67 -2.70
C ARG A 50 -13.19 31.44 -3.29
N LYS A 51 -13.26 31.33 -4.62
CA LYS A 51 -13.78 30.13 -5.30
C LYS A 51 -12.69 29.06 -5.33
N GLU A 52 -11.48 29.42 -5.76
CA GLU A 52 -10.33 28.52 -5.79
C GLU A 52 -10.02 27.96 -4.40
N GLY A 53 -10.04 28.79 -3.35
CA GLY A 53 -9.87 28.34 -1.97
C GLY A 53 -10.96 27.36 -1.53
N ARG A 54 -12.23 27.63 -1.86
CA ARG A 54 -13.34 26.71 -1.56
C ARG A 54 -13.27 25.42 -2.37
N GLU A 55 -12.83 25.48 -3.61
CA GLU A 55 -12.64 24.29 -4.44
C GLU A 55 -11.46 23.46 -3.95
N ALA A 56 -10.36 24.08 -3.55
CA ALA A 56 -9.21 23.39 -2.96
C ALA A 56 -9.57 22.74 -1.62
N GLU A 57 -10.30 23.45 -0.76
CA GLU A 57 -10.81 22.91 0.51
C GLU A 57 -11.77 21.74 0.26
N LYS A 58 -12.72 21.89 -0.68
CA LYS A 58 -13.62 20.81 -1.05
C LYS A 58 -12.86 19.60 -1.60
N ARG A 59 -11.87 19.81 -2.48
CA ARG A 59 -11.01 18.73 -2.99
C ARG A 59 -10.23 18.05 -1.87
N ALA A 60 -9.71 18.80 -0.91
CA ALA A 60 -9.00 18.23 0.23
C ALA A 60 -9.91 17.39 1.14
N ILE A 61 -11.15 17.87 1.38
CA ILE A 61 -12.17 17.12 2.12
C ILE A 61 -12.58 15.86 1.35
N ASP A 62 -12.82 15.98 0.05
CA ASP A 62 -13.18 14.85 -0.81
C ASP A 62 -12.04 13.83 -0.85
N ASP A 63 -10.78 14.25 -1.01
CA ASP A 63 -9.60 13.39 -0.97
C ASP A 63 -9.43 12.69 0.40
N GLU A 64 -9.66 13.40 1.51
CA GLU A 64 -9.61 12.82 2.85
C GLU A 64 -10.73 11.80 3.06
N LEU A 65 -11.95 12.08 2.59
CA LEU A 65 -13.06 11.14 2.57
C LEU A 65 -12.71 9.91 1.71
N TYR A 66 -12.13 10.12 0.52
CA TYR A 66 -11.65 9.03 -0.33
C TYR A 66 -10.58 8.19 0.36
N ARG A 67 -9.62 8.79 1.07
CA ARG A 67 -8.57 8.05 1.80
C ARG A 67 -9.12 7.24 2.96
N ARG A 68 -10.10 7.77 3.70
CA ARG A 68 -10.79 7.06 4.80
C ARG A 68 -11.68 5.93 4.30
N ASN A 69 -12.31 6.14 3.15
CA ASN A 69 -13.19 5.18 2.50
C ASN A 69 -12.44 4.22 1.56
N ALA A 70 -11.15 4.47 1.30
CA ALA A 70 -10.32 3.60 0.48
C ALA A 70 -10.12 2.26 1.18
N LEU A 71 -10.07 1.21 0.36
CA LEU A 71 -9.94 -0.16 0.82
C LEU A 71 -8.53 -0.36 1.37
N HIS A 72 -8.42 -0.43 2.70
CA HIS A 72 -7.15 -0.72 3.35
C HIS A 72 -7.26 -2.03 4.11
N ILE A 73 -6.79 -3.11 3.50
CA ILE A 73 -6.60 -4.38 4.21
C ILE A 73 -5.11 -4.63 4.36
N GLY A 74 -4.66 -4.68 5.62
CA GLY A 74 -3.36 -5.20 5.97
C GLY A 74 -3.37 -6.72 5.92
N LEU A 75 -2.41 -7.30 5.20
CA LEU A 75 -2.30 -8.74 5.02
C LEU A 75 -0.98 -9.24 5.59
N GLN A 76 -1.05 -10.31 6.37
CA GLN A 76 0.10 -11.03 6.90
C GLN A 76 -0.10 -12.52 6.73
N VAL A 77 0.99 -13.24 6.51
CA VAL A 77 1.02 -14.70 6.46
C VAL A 77 2.04 -15.18 7.48
N ASP A 78 1.63 -16.13 8.30
CA ASP A 78 2.47 -16.80 9.28
C ASP A 78 2.41 -18.33 9.08
N CYS A 79 3.42 -19.03 9.61
CA CYS A 79 3.57 -20.47 9.51
C CYS A 79 4.13 -21.05 10.81
N GLN A 80 3.38 -21.98 11.40
CA GLN A 80 3.78 -22.69 12.60
C GLN A 80 3.99 -24.19 12.32
N PHE A 81 5.17 -24.69 12.66
CA PHE A 81 5.48 -26.13 12.63
C PHE A 81 5.22 -26.75 14.02
N HIS A 82 4.33 -27.74 14.09
CA HIS A 82 3.91 -28.37 15.36
C HIS A 82 4.73 -29.60 15.74
N GLY A 83 5.21 -30.36 14.76
CA GLY A 83 6.02 -31.56 15.00
C GLY A 83 6.21 -32.45 13.78
N LEU A 84 7.25 -33.28 13.82
CA LEU A 84 7.63 -34.21 12.75
C LEU A 84 7.07 -35.61 13.04
N ARG A 85 6.32 -36.18 12.10
CA ARG A 85 5.83 -37.56 12.16
C ARG A 85 5.96 -38.20 10.79
N GLN A 86 6.59 -39.37 10.71
CA GLN A 86 6.74 -40.14 9.46
C GLN A 86 7.32 -39.31 8.30
N GLY A 87 8.30 -38.44 8.58
CA GLY A 87 8.93 -37.60 7.56
C GLY A 87 8.08 -36.40 7.09
N GLN A 88 6.99 -36.08 7.80
CA GLN A 88 6.13 -34.93 7.51
C GLN A 88 5.93 -34.06 8.75
N TYR A 89 6.01 -32.75 8.56
CA TYR A 89 5.67 -31.75 9.56
C TYR A 89 4.18 -31.43 9.53
N LEU A 90 3.52 -31.56 10.69
CA LEU A 90 2.22 -30.93 10.87
C LEU A 90 2.42 -29.41 10.96
N THR A 91 1.82 -28.67 10.04
CA THR A 91 2.10 -27.25 9.83
C THR A 91 0.78 -26.47 9.72
N THR A 92 0.67 -25.34 10.42
CA THR A 92 -0.47 -24.43 10.31
C THR A 92 -0.03 -23.12 9.66
N PHE A 93 -0.66 -22.77 8.54
CA PHE A 93 -0.56 -21.44 7.96
C PHE A 93 -1.69 -20.57 8.52
N THR A 94 -1.35 -19.34 8.92
CA THR A 94 -2.31 -18.34 9.39
C THR A 94 -2.23 -17.13 8.49
N VAL A 95 -3.33 -16.81 7.82
CA VAL A 95 -3.47 -15.60 7.01
C VAL A 95 -4.30 -14.60 7.80
N SER A 96 -3.64 -13.55 8.27
CA SER A 96 -4.27 -12.48 9.04
C SER A 96 -4.61 -11.33 8.10
N ALA A 97 -5.90 -11.02 7.99
CA ALA A 97 -6.41 -9.92 7.22
C ALA A 97 -7.06 -8.89 8.15
N LYS A 98 -6.43 -7.72 8.27
CA LYS A 98 -6.89 -6.61 9.10
C LYS A 98 -7.49 -5.52 8.25
N ASN A 99 -8.78 -5.28 8.41
CA ASN A 99 -9.43 -4.13 7.79
C ASN A 99 -9.09 -2.86 8.59
N VAL A 100 -8.22 -2.02 8.04
CA VAL A 100 -7.88 -0.71 8.62
C VAL A 100 -8.68 0.44 7.98
N GLY A 101 -9.54 0.13 7.01
CA GLY A 101 -10.52 1.06 6.43
C GLY A 101 -11.82 1.12 7.24
N GLN A 102 -12.79 1.87 6.70
CA GLN A 102 -14.11 2.07 7.30
C GLN A 102 -15.23 1.28 6.59
N VAL A 103 -14.90 0.47 5.58
CA VAL A 103 -15.86 -0.24 4.73
C VAL A 103 -15.84 -1.73 5.02
N LEU A 104 -17.00 -2.37 5.09
CA LEU A 104 -17.11 -3.82 5.18
C LEU A 104 -16.60 -4.47 3.88
N HIS A 105 -15.72 -5.47 3.99
CA HIS A 105 -15.24 -6.20 2.82
C HIS A 105 -15.78 -7.62 2.79
N GLU A 106 -16.20 -8.05 1.60
CA GLU A 106 -16.59 -9.42 1.27
C GLU A 106 -15.53 -10.05 0.38
N PHE A 107 -14.98 -11.19 0.80
CA PHE A 107 -14.04 -11.98 0.01
C PHE A 107 -14.60 -13.34 -0.31
N GLU A 108 -14.83 -13.60 -1.60
CA GLU A 108 -15.24 -14.92 -2.09
C GLU A 108 -14.05 -15.88 -2.18
N GLN A 109 -12.85 -15.33 -2.43
CA GLN A 109 -11.66 -16.14 -2.66
C GLN A 109 -10.42 -15.53 -2.01
N VAL A 110 -9.80 -16.33 -1.14
CA VAL A 110 -8.51 -16.05 -0.51
C VAL A 110 -7.60 -17.23 -0.82
N THR A 111 -6.74 -17.07 -1.83
CA THR A 111 -5.91 -18.17 -2.33
C THR A 111 -4.55 -18.18 -1.66
N LEU A 112 -4.28 -19.21 -0.83
CA LEU A 112 -2.94 -19.51 -0.33
C LEU A 112 -2.22 -20.43 -1.33
N ARG A 113 -1.02 -20.04 -1.74
CA ARG A 113 -0.10 -20.83 -2.56
C ARG A 113 1.18 -21.02 -1.78
N VAL A 114 1.60 -22.26 -1.59
CA VAL A 114 2.89 -22.57 -0.95
C VAL A 114 3.77 -23.26 -1.97
N ARG A 115 4.98 -22.73 -2.12
CA ARG A 115 6.04 -23.34 -2.93
C ARG A 115 7.27 -23.57 -2.07
N ALA A 116 8.14 -24.49 -2.49
CA ALA A 116 9.28 -24.90 -1.70
C ALA A 116 10.58 -24.99 -2.51
N ILE A 117 11.67 -25.03 -1.76
CA ILE A 117 13.03 -25.34 -2.19
C ILE A 117 13.52 -26.49 -1.31
N LYS A 118 14.14 -27.50 -1.92
CA LYS A 118 14.81 -28.63 -1.22
C LYS A 118 16.30 -28.31 -1.01
N ASP A 119 17.14 -29.32 -0.86
CA ASP A 119 18.60 -29.20 -0.78
C ASP A 119 19.28 -28.82 -2.11
N GLU A 120 18.56 -28.18 -3.03
CA GLU A 120 19.06 -27.71 -4.32
C GLU A 120 19.59 -26.27 -4.23
N PRO A 121 20.56 -25.89 -5.08
CA PRO A 121 21.07 -24.52 -5.11
C PRO A 121 19.97 -23.50 -5.45
N PHE A 122 20.03 -22.31 -4.84
CA PHE A 122 19.11 -21.23 -5.17
C PHE A 122 19.24 -20.81 -6.63
N THR A 123 18.12 -20.83 -7.34
CA THR A 123 18.01 -20.30 -8.69
C THR A 123 17.27 -18.97 -8.65
N VAL A 124 17.62 -18.04 -9.54
CA VAL A 124 17.03 -16.70 -9.58
C VAL A 124 16.27 -16.53 -10.89
N PHE A 125 15.03 -16.06 -10.81
CA PHE A 125 14.27 -15.68 -12.00
C PHE A 125 14.57 -14.24 -12.37
N ARG A 126 14.93 -14.00 -13.64
CA ARG A 126 15.02 -12.66 -14.21
C ARG A 126 13.66 -12.32 -14.78
N ARG A 127 12.82 -11.63 -14.01
CA ARG A 127 11.54 -11.13 -14.53
C ARG A 127 11.86 -9.96 -15.46
N SER A 128 11.96 -10.20 -16.76
CA SER A 128 11.98 -9.09 -17.72
C SER A 128 10.60 -8.44 -17.66
N ASN A 129 10.55 -7.19 -17.22
CA ASN A 129 9.35 -6.39 -17.38
C ASN A 129 9.43 -5.80 -18.80
N PRO A 130 8.60 -6.22 -19.78
CA PRO A 130 8.74 -5.77 -21.16
C PRO A 130 8.58 -4.25 -21.32
N ARG A 131 8.04 -3.55 -20.30
CA ARG A 131 7.89 -2.08 -20.26
C ARG A 131 9.01 -1.32 -19.53
N LYS A 132 9.95 -1.99 -18.86
CA LYS A 132 11.07 -1.35 -18.16
C LYS A 132 12.40 -1.96 -18.63
N GLN A 133 12.97 -1.39 -19.69
CA GLN A 133 14.24 -1.79 -20.31
C GLN A 133 15.49 -1.29 -19.55
N ARG A 134 15.41 -0.98 -18.24
CA ARG A 134 16.61 -0.70 -17.44
C ARG A 134 17.06 -1.99 -16.79
N GLU A 135 18.22 -2.51 -17.21
CA GLU A 135 18.83 -3.74 -16.66
C GLU A 135 19.01 -3.69 -15.14
N ASP A 136 19.10 -2.49 -14.56
CA ASP A 136 19.35 -2.25 -13.14
C ASP A 136 18.14 -2.50 -12.22
N GLU A 137 16.90 -2.55 -12.76
CA GLU A 137 15.68 -2.79 -11.98
C GLU A 137 15.19 -4.26 -12.04
N CYS A 138 16.01 -5.18 -12.57
CA CYS A 138 15.69 -6.60 -12.52
C CYS A 138 15.84 -7.12 -11.09
N ALA A 139 14.79 -7.00 -10.28
CA ALA A 139 14.71 -7.60 -8.96
C ALA A 139 15.02 -9.10 -9.09
N ARG A 140 16.17 -9.51 -8.54
CA ARG A 140 16.64 -10.90 -8.50
C ARG A 140 15.75 -11.67 -7.52
N ARG A 141 14.64 -12.23 -8.01
CA ARG A 141 13.73 -13.05 -7.19
C ARG A 141 14.19 -14.50 -7.17
N VAL A 142 14.35 -15.08 -5.98
CA VAL A 142 14.65 -16.51 -5.83
C VAL A 142 13.46 -17.33 -6.31
N ALA A 143 13.71 -18.39 -7.08
CA ALA A 143 12.70 -19.30 -7.55
C ALA A 143 12.42 -20.38 -6.51
N PHE A 144 11.13 -20.64 -6.26
CA PHE A 144 10.63 -21.76 -5.46
C PHE A 144 9.97 -22.75 -6.43
N PRO A 145 10.72 -23.71 -6.99
CA PRO A 145 10.24 -24.52 -8.11
C PRO A 145 9.15 -25.50 -7.71
N HIS A 146 9.23 -26.08 -6.50
CA HIS A 146 8.32 -27.14 -6.06
C HIS A 146 6.99 -26.55 -5.61
N GLU A 147 5.89 -26.98 -6.22
CA GLU A 147 4.56 -26.66 -5.72
C GLU A 147 4.21 -27.59 -4.56
N VAL A 148 3.84 -27.01 -3.42
CA VAL A 148 3.50 -27.76 -2.21
C VAL A 148 1.99 -27.87 -2.07
N LEU A 149 1.30 -26.73 -2.12
CA LEU A 149 -0.15 -26.68 -2.09
C LEU A 149 -0.69 -25.39 -2.70
N LYS A 150 -1.95 -25.46 -3.12
CA LYS A 150 -2.79 -24.32 -3.48
C LYS A 150 -4.19 -24.55 -2.92
N ALA A 151 -4.65 -23.66 -2.04
CA ALA A 151 -5.94 -23.80 -1.37
C ALA A 151 -6.68 -22.46 -1.32
N ASN A 152 -8.01 -22.50 -1.44
CA ASN A 152 -8.87 -21.39 -1.03
C ASN A 152 -9.10 -21.52 0.48
N LEU A 153 -8.83 -20.44 1.21
CA LEU A 153 -9.03 -20.40 2.67
C LEU A 153 -10.44 -19.96 3.07
N VAL A 154 -11.25 -19.54 2.11
CA VAL A 154 -12.67 -19.27 2.35
C VAL A 154 -13.40 -20.61 2.47
N PRO A 155 -14.03 -20.93 3.62
CA PRO A 155 -14.60 -22.25 3.86
C PRO A 155 -15.83 -22.51 2.98
N TRP A 156 -16.66 -21.50 2.75
CA TRP A 156 -17.93 -21.60 2.01
C TRP A 156 -17.95 -20.61 0.82
N ASN A 157 -18.84 -19.61 0.87
CA ASN A 157 -19.07 -18.69 -0.24
C ASN A 157 -18.28 -17.38 -0.11
N PHE A 158 -18.20 -16.82 1.09
CA PHE A 158 -17.49 -15.59 1.35
C PHE A 158 -17.08 -15.48 2.82
N VAL A 159 -16.11 -14.62 3.11
CA VAL A 159 -15.80 -14.12 4.45
C VAL A 159 -15.98 -12.62 4.49
N PHE A 160 -16.54 -12.11 5.59
CA PHE A 160 -16.64 -10.68 5.86
C PHE A 160 -15.53 -10.22 6.78
N ILE A 161 -14.92 -9.10 6.46
CA ILE A 161 -13.93 -8.44 7.33
C ILE A 161 -14.45 -7.05 7.69
N GLU A 162 -14.98 -6.94 8.90
CA GLU A 162 -15.53 -5.69 9.43
C GLU A 162 -14.45 -4.65 9.71
N PRO A 163 -14.78 -3.35 9.63
CA PRO A 163 -13.85 -2.27 9.98
C PRO A 163 -13.20 -2.45 11.36
N GLY A 164 -11.88 -2.37 11.41
CA GLY A 164 -11.10 -2.53 12.65
C GLY A 164 -10.90 -3.97 13.10
N VAL A 165 -11.54 -4.95 12.46
CA VAL A 165 -11.42 -6.37 12.81
C VAL A 165 -10.24 -7.01 12.07
N THR A 166 -9.54 -7.90 12.78
CA THR A 166 -8.55 -8.81 12.19
C THR A 166 -9.19 -10.18 12.07
N GLN A 167 -9.33 -10.66 10.84
CA GLN A 167 -9.83 -12.00 10.54
C GLN A 167 -8.65 -12.91 10.22
N ASP A 168 -8.51 -13.98 11.01
CA ASP A 168 -7.54 -15.02 10.75
C ASP A 168 -8.19 -16.17 9.99
N LEU A 169 -7.55 -16.56 8.88
CA LEU A 169 -7.92 -17.72 8.08
C LEU A 169 -6.79 -18.74 8.17
N THR A 170 -7.10 -19.93 8.69
CA THR A 170 -6.07 -20.94 9.00
C THR A 170 -6.20 -22.16 8.10
N LEU A 171 -5.06 -22.73 7.73
CA LEU A 171 -4.97 -24.02 7.07
C LEU A 171 -3.92 -24.87 7.76
N THR A 172 -4.37 -25.97 8.36
CA THR A 172 -3.48 -27.00 8.91
C THR A 172 -3.27 -28.10 7.88
N THR A 173 -2.01 -28.36 7.54
CA THR A 173 -1.62 -29.34 6.51
C THR A 173 -0.32 -30.07 6.90
N MET A 174 0.11 -31.02 6.07
CA MET A 174 1.35 -31.77 6.23
C MET A 174 2.37 -31.31 5.20
N ILE A 175 3.58 -30.97 5.66
CA ILE A 175 4.70 -30.54 4.82
C ILE A 175 5.82 -31.59 4.89
N PRO A 176 6.26 -32.18 3.77
CA PRO A 176 7.42 -33.06 3.72
C PRO A 176 8.68 -32.44 4.35
N ALA A 177 9.41 -33.24 5.12
CA ALA A 177 10.62 -32.81 5.83
C ALA A 177 11.86 -32.68 4.94
N ASP A 178 11.78 -33.08 3.66
CA ASP A 178 12.84 -32.92 2.66
C ASP A 178 12.83 -31.52 2.01
N TYR A 179 11.87 -30.67 2.37
CA TYR A 179 11.88 -29.24 2.03
C TYR A 179 12.72 -28.46 3.04
N SER A 180 13.47 -27.47 2.54
CA SER A 180 14.37 -26.62 3.34
C SER A 180 13.77 -25.22 3.56
N TYR A 181 13.07 -24.69 2.55
CA TYR A 181 12.38 -23.39 2.63
C TYR A 181 11.00 -23.44 1.99
N LEU A 182 10.06 -22.68 2.55
CA LEU A 182 8.71 -22.48 2.04
C LEU A 182 8.49 -21.00 1.71
N LEU A 183 7.92 -20.71 0.54
CA LEU A 183 7.35 -19.42 0.19
C LEU A 183 5.83 -19.56 0.24
N ALA A 184 5.21 -18.89 1.20
CA ALA A 184 3.77 -18.73 1.24
C ALA A 184 3.40 -17.41 0.56
N HIS A 185 2.53 -17.50 -0.43
CA HIS A 185 2.01 -16.36 -1.18
C HIS A 185 0.49 -16.40 -1.16
N VAL A 186 -0.12 -15.32 -0.66
CA VAL A 186 -1.57 -15.21 -0.55
C VAL A 186 -2.09 -14.15 -1.49
N VAL A 187 -3.20 -14.43 -2.13
CA VAL A 187 -3.92 -13.53 -3.02
C VAL A 187 -5.34 -13.34 -2.50
N PHE A 188 -5.69 -12.09 -2.19
CA PHE A 188 -7.06 -11.65 -1.91
C PHE A 188 -7.62 -11.03 -3.17
N GLU A 189 -8.64 -11.67 -3.74
CA GLU A 189 -9.32 -11.18 -4.95
C GLU A 189 -10.53 -10.33 -4.54
N TYR A 190 -10.56 -9.09 -5.04
CA TYR A 190 -11.68 -8.17 -4.85
C TYR A 190 -12.58 -8.20 -6.08
N LYS A 191 -13.90 -8.03 -5.89
CA LYS A 191 -14.85 -7.96 -7.02
C LYS A 191 -14.57 -6.79 -7.97
N GLU A 192 -14.22 -5.64 -7.41
CA GLU A 192 -14.14 -4.37 -8.17
C GLU A 192 -12.74 -3.77 -8.25
N TYR A 193 -11.75 -4.39 -7.61
CA TYR A 193 -10.42 -3.79 -7.41
C TYR A 193 -9.29 -4.77 -7.70
N TRP A 194 -8.07 -4.22 -7.82
CA TRP A 194 -6.87 -5.03 -7.99
C TRP A 194 -6.66 -5.98 -6.80
N PRO A 195 -6.17 -7.20 -7.05
CA PRO A 195 -5.92 -8.14 -5.99
C PRO A 195 -4.83 -7.62 -5.05
N HIS A 196 -5.02 -7.83 -3.75
CA HIS A 196 -3.96 -7.60 -2.76
C HIS A 196 -3.22 -8.89 -2.51
N THR A 197 -1.90 -8.78 -2.29
CA THR A 197 -1.04 -9.94 -2.10
C THR A 197 -0.12 -9.73 -0.91
N ALA A 198 0.20 -10.83 -0.24
CA ALA A 198 1.23 -10.89 0.79
C ALA A 198 2.09 -12.13 0.56
N GLU A 199 3.38 -12.01 0.85
CA GLU A 199 4.33 -13.11 0.76
C GLU A 199 5.22 -13.17 1.99
N ALA A 200 5.54 -14.40 2.42
CA ALA A 200 6.46 -14.66 3.51
C ALA A 200 7.26 -15.94 3.23
N VAL A 201 8.52 -15.95 3.67
CA VAL A 201 9.42 -17.10 3.54
C VAL A 201 9.68 -17.69 4.91
N PHE A 202 9.61 -19.02 5.01
CA PHE A 202 9.81 -19.77 6.24
C PHE A 202 10.89 -20.84 6.02
N ALA A 203 11.80 -20.97 6.98
CA ALA A 203 12.72 -22.11 7.02
C ALA A 203 11.98 -23.31 7.62
N VAL A 204 12.09 -24.47 6.97
CA VAL A 204 11.58 -25.72 7.55
C VAL A 204 12.58 -26.16 8.62
N PRO A 205 12.13 -26.49 9.85
CA PRO A 205 13.01 -26.97 10.89
C PRO A 205 13.78 -28.20 10.40
N ALA A 206 15.10 -28.24 10.62
CA ALA A 206 15.86 -29.44 10.36
C ALA A 206 15.42 -30.53 11.35
N GLY A 207 14.69 -31.53 10.86
CA GLY A 207 14.36 -32.70 11.65
C GLY A 207 15.64 -33.36 12.10
N LEU A 208 15.75 -33.69 13.40
CA LEU A 208 16.83 -34.50 13.97
C LEU A 208 16.82 -35.96 13.45
N LEU A 209 16.61 -36.17 12.15
CA LEU A 209 16.83 -37.44 11.47
C LEU A 209 18.34 -37.70 11.21
N ARG A 210 19.23 -37.09 12.02
CA ARG A 210 20.68 -37.28 11.99
C ARG A 210 21.28 -37.76 13.33
N SER A 211 20.47 -38.18 14.31
CA SER A 211 21.00 -38.61 15.63
C SER A 211 21.21 -40.12 15.80
N ASN A 212 20.87 -40.97 14.82
CA ASN A 212 21.04 -42.42 14.98
C ASN A 212 22.45 -42.93 14.64
N ASP A 213 23.31 -42.12 14.02
CA ASP A 213 24.70 -42.49 13.73
C ASP A 213 25.70 -42.04 14.81
N ALA A 214 25.25 -41.31 15.84
CA ALA A 214 26.14 -40.76 16.88
C ALA A 214 26.21 -41.60 18.18
N VAL A 215 25.47 -42.72 18.27
CA VAL A 215 25.43 -43.56 19.50
C VAL A 215 26.39 -44.75 19.46
N ALA A 216 27.03 -45.05 18.31
CA ALA A 216 27.93 -46.20 18.18
C ALA A 216 29.40 -45.94 18.57
N VAL A 217 29.77 -44.76 19.11
CA VAL A 217 31.15 -44.44 19.53
C VAL A 217 31.21 -43.97 20.98
N ARG A 218 30.63 -44.74 21.89
CA ARG A 218 31.09 -44.85 23.29
C ARG A 218 30.87 -46.28 23.79
N SER A 219 31.61 -47.23 23.22
CA SER A 219 31.99 -48.44 23.96
C SER A 219 32.90 -48.02 25.12
N GLY A 220 32.29 -47.56 26.20
CA GLY A 220 32.88 -47.50 27.52
C GLY A 220 32.58 -48.82 28.21
N THR A 221 33.63 -49.61 28.41
CA THR A 221 33.69 -50.88 29.13
C THR A 221 32.83 -50.86 30.40
N ILE A 222 31.75 -51.64 30.43
CA ILE A 222 31.15 -52.09 31.69
C ILE A 222 31.77 -53.46 32.00
N ARG A 223 32.67 -53.49 32.98
CA ARG A 223 33.16 -54.72 33.60
C ARG A 223 31.99 -55.41 34.28
N ASN A 224 31.75 -56.67 33.92
CA ASN A 224 30.94 -57.60 34.70
C ASN A 224 31.78 -58.06 35.91
N ASP A 225 31.59 -57.42 37.06
CA ASP A 225 32.11 -57.91 38.35
C ASP A 225 30.91 -58.28 39.24
N ALA A 226 30.34 -59.47 39.00
CA ALA A 226 29.28 -60.05 39.85
C ALA A 226 29.46 -61.56 40.11
N ASP A 227 30.70 -62.08 40.02
CA ASP A 227 30.93 -63.53 40.19
C ASP A 227 32.20 -63.91 41.00
N TYR A 228 32.59 -63.08 41.99
CA TYR A 228 33.74 -63.40 42.85
C TYR A 228 33.43 -63.31 44.35
N CYS A 229 32.36 -63.98 44.81
CA CYS A 229 32.15 -64.29 46.22
C CYS A 229 31.47 -65.67 46.38
N ARG A 230 32.11 -66.73 45.87
CA ARG A 230 31.88 -68.12 46.31
C ARG A 230 33.19 -68.92 46.25
N ARG A 231 34.06 -68.67 47.22
CA ARG A 231 34.99 -69.65 47.81
C ARG A 231 35.77 -68.98 48.93
N ASN A 232 35.33 -69.26 50.16
CA ASN A 232 36.03 -69.25 51.45
C ASN A 232 35.09 -68.70 52.53
N GLY A 233 34.42 -69.63 53.19
CA GLY A 233 33.37 -69.44 54.19
C GLY A 233 32.49 -70.66 54.23
#